data_AF-A0A350XUQ4-F1
#
_entry.id   AF-A0A350XUQ4-F1
#
_cell.length_a   1.000
_cell.length_b   1.000
_cell.length_c   1.000
_cell.angle_alpha   90.00
_cell.angle_beta   90.00
_cell.angle_gamma   90.00
#
_symmetry.space_group_name_H-M   'P 1'
#
loop_
_entity.id
_entity.type
_entity.pdbx_description
1 polymer ?
#
loop_
_entity_poly.entity_id
_entity_poly.type
_entity_poly.pdbx_seq_one_letter_code
_entity_poly.pdbx_strand_id
1 'polypeptide(L)'
;MPNFPGYENKSPGNGFEWRGSSSPEDNKGNWYNQETGESYHWDVNHSEGKKPHWDYKHPEGWKRGYRIFEDGSWEQKFFEGAFCYG
;
A
#
# COMPACT_ATOMS: atom_id res chain seq x y z
N MET A 1 -3.11 6.36 12.05
CA MET A 1 -2.40 5.99 10.81
C MET A 1 -2.08 4.52 10.84
N PRO A 2 -2.07 3.83 9.68
CA PRO A 2 -1.66 2.44 9.60
C PRO A 2 -0.19 2.24 10.00
N ASN A 3 0.13 1.10 10.62
CA ASN A 3 1.49 0.73 11.01
C ASN A 3 2.22 0.07 9.84
N PHE A 4 3.56 0.10 9.86
CA PHE A 4 4.40 -0.61 8.90
C PHE A 4 4.16 -2.13 9.03
N PRO A 5 3.63 -2.81 8.00
CA PRO A 5 3.31 -4.23 8.09
C PRO A 5 4.52 -5.15 8.23
N GLY A 6 5.69 -4.73 7.75
CA GLY A 6 6.92 -5.50 7.81
C GLY A 6 7.73 -5.43 6.52
N TYR A 7 8.90 -6.06 6.55
CA TYR A 7 9.84 -6.06 5.41
C TYR A 7 9.56 -7.15 4.38
N GLU A 8 8.59 -8.03 4.62
CA GLU A 8 8.23 -9.12 3.73
C GLU A 8 6.85 -8.86 3.11
N ASN A 9 6.61 -9.30 1.87
CA ASN A 9 5.28 -9.23 1.28
C ASN A 9 4.32 -10.26 1.89
N LYS A 10 3.98 -10.06 3.16
CA LYS A 10 3.06 -10.91 3.90
C LYS A 10 1.77 -10.14 4.20
N SER A 11 0.74 -10.91 4.52
CA SER A 11 -0.55 -10.34 4.89
C SER A 11 -0.36 -9.32 6.03
N PRO A 12 -0.80 -8.06 5.86
CA PRO A 12 -0.59 -7.01 6.86
C PRO A 12 -1.50 -7.17 8.09
N GLY A 13 -2.47 -8.09 8.05
CA GLY A 13 -3.36 -8.36 9.18
C GLY A 13 -4.48 -9.34 8.83
N ASN A 14 -5.41 -9.53 9.76
CA ASN A 14 -6.61 -10.33 9.52
C ASN A 14 -7.51 -9.68 8.47
N GLY A 15 -8.18 -10.50 7.67
CA GLY A 15 -9.11 -10.05 6.62
C GLY A 15 -8.45 -9.58 5.33
N PHE A 16 -7.11 -9.54 5.27
CA PHE A 16 -6.39 -9.20 4.04
C PHE A 16 -6.22 -10.42 3.14
N GLU A 17 -6.66 -10.27 1.90
CA GLU A 17 -6.47 -11.24 0.84
C GLU A 17 -5.54 -10.67 -0.22
N TRP A 18 -4.64 -11.51 -0.73
CA TRP A 18 -3.77 -11.11 -1.81
C TRP A 18 -4.57 -11.00 -3.12
N ARG A 19 -4.55 -9.81 -3.74
CA ARG A 19 -5.08 -9.53 -5.07
C ARG A 19 -3.95 -9.14 -6.01
N GLY A 20 -3.23 -10.16 -6.47
CA GLY A 20 -2.20 -10.03 -7.48
C GLY A 20 -2.29 -11.13 -8.53
N SER A 21 -1.64 -10.91 -9.67
CA SER A 21 -1.61 -11.89 -10.76
C SER A 21 -0.62 -13.04 -10.49
N SER A 22 0.21 -12.92 -9.46
CA SER A 22 1.27 -13.86 -9.09
C SER A 22 1.40 -13.93 -7.57
N SER A 23 2.38 -14.65 -7.03
CA SER A 23 2.57 -14.72 -5.58
C SER A 23 2.92 -13.34 -4.99
N PRO A 24 2.71 -13.10 -3.68
CA PRO A 24 3.18 -11.88 -3.03
C PRO A 24 4.67 -11.59 -3.28
N GLU A 25 5.49 -12.63 -3.35
CA GLU A 25 6.93 -12.51 -3.63
C GLU A 25 7.24 -11.82 -4.97
N ASP A 26 6.37 -11.97 -5.98
CA ASP A 26 6.51 -11.31 -7.28
C ASP A 26 6.17 -9.82 -7.24
N ASN A 27 5.64 -9.31 -6.12
CA ASN A 27 5.25 -7.91 -5.93
C ASN A 27 4.16 -7.40 -6.91
N LYS A 28 3.64 -8.25 -7.80
CA LYS A 28 2.65 -7.89 -8.84
C LYS A 28 1.21 -7.93 -8.31
N GLY A 29 0.94 -7.21 -7.23
CA GLY A 29 -0.39 -7.16 -6.62
C GLY A 29 -0.45 -6.38 -5.32
N ASN A 30 -1.60 -6.41 -4.67
CA ASN A 30 -1.81 -5.75 -3.38
C ASN A 30 -2.60 -6.65 -2.44
N TRP A 31 -2.35 -6.52 -1.14
CA TRP A 31 -3.25 -7.04 -0.12
C TRP A 31 -4.50 -6.17 -0.08
N TYR A 32 -5.68 -6.77 -0.05
CA TYR A 32 -6.96 -6.08 -0.01
C TYR A 32 -7.80 -6.66 1.12
N ASN A 33 -8.31 -5.79 1.99
CA ASN A 33 -9.26 -6.19 3.01
C ASN A 33 -10.67 -5.93 2.52
N GLN A 34 -11.47 -6.98 2.37
CA GLN A 34 -12.85 -6.87 1.87
C GLN A 34 -13.80 -6.25 2.90
N GLU A 35 -13.51 -6.40 4.20
CA GLU A 35 -14.33 -5.89 5.30
C GLU A 35 -14.18 -4.38 5.45
N THR A 36 -12.94 -3.88 5.35
CA THR A 36 -12.66 -2.45 5.53
C THR A 36 -12.55 -1.70 4.20
N GLY A 37 -12.29 -2.39 3.08
CA GLY A 37 -12.03 -1.78 1.77
C GLY A 37 -10.61 -1.19 1.63
N GLU A 38 -9.74 -1.45 2.60
CA GLU A 38 -8.35 -1.01 2.59
C GLU A 38 -7.48 -1.85 1.64
N SER A 39 -6.42 -1.26 1.10
CA SER A 39 -5.39 -2.02 0.39
C SER A 39 -3.98 -1.60 0.73
N TYR A 40 -3.07 -2.57 0.73
CA TYR A 40 -1.66 -2.40 0.99
C TYR A 40 -0.87 -3.02 -0.15
N HIS A 41 -0.01 -2.23 -0.77
CA HIS A 41 0.93 -2.68 -1.77
C HIS A 41 2.34 -2.56 -1.19
N TRP A 42 3.05 -3.69 -1.14
CA TRP A 42 4.44 -3.72 -0.70
C TRP A 42 5.29 -3.14 -1.83
N ASP A 43 5.86 -1.96 -1.69
CA ASP A 43 6.63 -1.30 -2.76
C ASP A 43 8.07 -1.08 -2.29
N VAL A 44 8.79 -2.18 -2.14
CA VAL A 44 10.20 -2.16 -1.69
C VAL A 44 11.21 -2.34 -2.81
N ASN A 45 10.75 -2.78 -3.98
CA ASN A 45 11.61 -3.11 -5.11
C ASN A 45 11.61 -1.97 -6.14
N HIS A 46 11.91 -0.75 -5.67
CA HIS A 46 12.11 0.40 -6.53
C HIS A 46 13.59 0.52 -6.91
N SER A 47 13.85 1.01 -8.12
CA SER A 47 15.18 1.39 -8.60
C SER A 47 15.93 2.26 -7.57
N GLU A 48 17.26 2.09 -7.49
CA GLU A 48 18.16 2.64 -6.46
C GLU A 48 17.77 4.05 -5.97
N GLY A 49 17.62 4.20 -4.66
CA GLY A 49 17.48 5.49 -3.98
C GLY A 49 16.15 5.73 -3.26
N LYS A 50 15.12 4.89 -3.46
CA LYS A 50 13.89 4.96 -2.66
C LYS A 50 13.94 4.01 -1.48
N LYS A 51 13.53 4.51 -0.31
CA LYS A 51 13.37 3.69 0.89
C LYS A 51 12.26 2.65 0.67
N PRO A 52 12.42 1.42 1.19
CA PRO A 52 11.34 0.43 1.26
C PRO A 52 10.08 1.04 1.89
N HIS A 53 8.94 0.91 1.24
CA HIS A 53 7.69 1.44 1.78
C HIS A 53 6.48 0.57 1.40
N TRP A 54 5.40 0.77 2.13
CA TRP A 54 4.09 0.23 1.81
C TRP A 54 3.18 1.34 1.32
N ASP A 55 2.59 1.14 0.16
CA ASP A 55 1.52 1.98 -0.34
C ASP A 55 0.19 1.53 0.25
N TYR A 56 -0.33 2.31 1.19
CA TYR A 56 -1.65 2.15 1.75
C TYR A 56 -2.69 2.99 0.99
N LYS A 57 -3.82 2.37 0.69
CA LYS A 57 -5.01 3.03 0.14
C LYS A 57 -6.18 2.88 1.10
N HIS A 58 -6.69 4.03 1.51
CA HIS A 58 -7.86 4.14 2.38
C HIS A 58 -9.16 3.85 1.60
N PRO A 59 -10.17 3.23 2.24
CA PRO A 59 -11.46 2.91 1.60
C PRO A 59 -12.24 4.16 1.15
N GLU A 60 -12.21 5.23 1.94
CA GLU A 60 -12.84 6.53 1.57
C GLU A 60 -12.16 7.23 0.38
N GLY A 61 -11.07 6.69 -0.16
CA GLY A 61 -10.51 7.12 -1.43
C GLY A 61 -9.02 7.42 -1.39
N TRP A 62 -8.47 7.56 -2.60
CA TRP A 62 -7.04 7.73 -2.85
C TRP A 62 -6.44 9.00 -2.21
N LYS A 63 -7.25 10.04 -1.94
CA LYS A 63 -6.82 11.29 -1.27
C LYS A 63 -6.31 11.07 0.16
N ARG A 64 -6.70 9.95 0.78
CA ARG A 64 -6.25 9.50 2.11
C ARG A 64 -5.29 8.32 2.01
N GLY A 65 -4.65 8.11 0.86
CA GLY A 65 -3.58 7.13 0.70
C GLY A 65 -2.28 7.63 1.33
N TYR A 66 -1.48 6.70 1.84
CA TYR A 66 -0.22 6.98 2.51
C TYR A 66 0.86 6.01 2.04
N ARG A 67 2.10 6.46 1.95
CA ARG A 67 3.29 5.62 1.97
C ARG A 67 3.69 5.44 3.41
N ILE A 68 3.93 4.21 3.84
CA ILE A 68 4.36 3.88 5.19
C ILE A 68 5.79 3.35 5.10
N PHE A 69 6.72 4.02 5.78
CA PHE A 69 8.14 3.66 5.80
C PHE A 69 8.47 2.79 7.00
N GLU A 70 9.62 2.12 6.93
CA GLU A 70 10.12 1.24 7.97
C GLU A 70 10.30 1.90 9.35
N ASP A 71 10.61 3.20 9.37
CA ASP A 71 10.79 3.98 10.61
C ASP A 71 9.45 4.39 11.25
N GLY A 72 8.33 3.91 10.70
CA GLY A 72 6.98 4.29 11.10
C GLY A 72 6.56 5.67 10.61
N SER A 73 7.43 6.38 9.88
CA SER A 73 7.05 7.61 9.20
C SER A 73 6.09 7.29 8.06
N TRP A 74 5.31 8.30 7.68
CA TRP A 74 4.36 8.19 6.58
C TRP A 74 4.38 9.44 5.72
N GLU A 75 4.15 9.26 4.42
CA GLU A 75 4.03 10.35 3.45
C GLU A 75 2.67 10.24 2.76
N GLN A 76 1.92 11.34 2.70
CA GLN A 76 0.64 11.32 2.00
C GLN A 76 0.86 11.12 0.50
N LYS A 77 0.28 10.06 -0.05
CA LYS A 77 0.35 9.76 -1.48
C LYS A 77 -0.69 10.59 -2.21
N PHE A 78 -0.31 11.79 -2.62
CA PHE A 78 -1.10 12.57 -3.56
C PHE A 78 -1.00 11.92 -4.94
N PHE A 79 -2.06 11.28 -5.43
CA PHE A 79 -2.16 11.01 -6.86
C PHE A 79 -2.49 12.34 -7.54
N GLU A 80 -1.50 12.90 -8.23
CA GLU A 80 -1.61 14.11 -9.03
C GLU A 80 -2.44 13.83 -10.31
N GLY A 81 -3.72 13.45 -10.12
CA GLY A 81 -4.58 12.95 -11.19
C GLY A 81 -6.08 12.95 -10.92
N ALA A 82 -6.56 13.47 -9.77
CA ALA A 82 -7.99 13.72 -9.60
C ALA A 82 -8.32 15.17 -9.20
N PHE A 83 -7.65 16.06 -9.93
CA PHE A 83 -8.32 17.22 -10.48
C PHE A 83 -8.85 16.83 -11.88
N CYS A 84 -10.10 17.20 -12.17
CA CYS A 84 -10.86 16.97 -13.42
C CYS A 84 -11.53 15.58 -13.50
N TYR A 85 -12.86 15.42 -13.56
CA TYR A 85 -13.97 16.32 -13.92
C TYR A 85 -15.12 16.17 -12.92
N GLY A 86 -15.68 17.30 -12.48
CA GLY A 86 -17.07 17.39 -12.02
C GLY A 86 -18.01 17.60 -13.20
#